data_AF-A0A944I137-F1
#
_entry.id   AF-A0A944I137-F1
#
_cell.length_a   1.000
_cell.length_b   1.000
_cell.length_c   1.000
_cell.angle_alpha   90.00
_cell.angle_beta   90.00
_cell.angle_gamma   90.00
#
_symmetry.space_group_name_H-M   'P 1'
#
loop_
_entity.id
_entity.type
_entity.pdbx_description
1 polymer ?
#
loop_
_entity_poly.entity_id
_entity_poly.type
_entity_poly.pdbx_seq_one_letter_code
_entity_poly.pdbx_strand_id
1 'polypeptide(L)'
;MSSDDDHIAVDFATLRNLSADLKDILNKLNEKLDLLYPRVEKVVLTWEGEARQAFVDELDKWDLSAQDLEAAQAWLQEVVVNGHINYAAAHQAVLRGWGAA
;
A
#
# COMPACT_ATOMS: atom_id res chain seq x y z
N MET A 1 -4.01 33.50 -0.45
CA MET A 1 -4.43 32.19 -0.98
C MET A 1 -3.27 31.21 -1.21
N SER A 2 -2.02 31.49 -0.77
CA SER A 2 -0.88 30.58 -1.04
C SER A 2 -0.71 29.44 -0.02
N SER A 3 -1.21 29.57 1.21
CA SER A 3 -0.91 28.59 2.27
C SER A 3 -1.71 27.30 2.17
N ASP A 4 -3.01 27.35 1.84
CA ASP A 4 -3.84 26.14 1.68
C ASP A 4 -3.35 25.26 0.54
N ASP A 5 -2.89 25.88 -0.55
CA ASP A 5 -2.37 25.16 -1.72
C ASP A 5 -1.06 24.41 -1.39
N ASP A 6 -0.16 25.05 -0.64
CA ASP A 6 1.07 24.41 -0.16
C ASP A 6 0.75 23.25 0.80
N HIS A 7 -0.22 23.40 1.70
CA HIS A 7 -0.62 22.35 2.64
C HIS A 7 -1.18 21.12 1.92
N ILE A 8 -2.10 21.30 0.97
CA ILE A 8 -2.69 20.20 0.21
C ILE A 8 -1.62 19.47 -0.63
N ALA A 9 -0.69 20.21 -1.26
CA ALA A 9 0.41 19.61 -2.02
C ALA A 9 1.35 18.76 -1.13
N VAL A 10 1.66 19.24 0.08
CA VAL A 10 2.46 18.50 1.08
C VAL A 10 1.74 17.23 1.54
N ASP A 11 0.43 17.29 1.76
CA ASP A 11 -0.37 16.13 2.16
C ASP A 11 -0.36 15.03 1.08
N PHE A 12 -0.52 15.40 -0.20
CA PHE A 12 -0.39 14.43 -1.30
C PHE A 12 1.01 13.82 -1.42
N ALA A 13 2.06 14.62 -1.25
CA ALA A 13 3.42 14.12 -1.22
C ALA A 13 3.63 13.12 -0.07
N THR A 14 3.06 13.41 1.09
CA THR A 14 3.11 12.54 2.27
C THR A 14 2.39 11.22 2.02
N LEU A 15 1.18 11.26 1.46
CA LEU A 15 0.42 10.04 1.10
C LEU A 15 1.15 9.18 0.06
N ARG A 16 1.80 9.82 -0.93
CA ARG A 16 2.61 9.11 -1.92
C ARG A 16 3.80 8.40 -1.28
N ASN A 17 4.50 9.07 -0.37
CA ASN A 17 5.64 8.48 0.34
C ASN A 17 5.20 7.31 1.21
N LEU A 18 4.12 7.48 1.98
CA LEU A 18 3.54 6.41 2.80
C LEU A 18 3.16 5.18 1.95
N SER A 19 2.59 5.39 0.78
CA SER A 19 2.24 4.31 -0.14
C SER A 19 3.48 3.56 -0.66
N ALA A 20 4.57 4.28 -0.95
CA ALA A 20 5.83 3.66 -1.34
C ALA A 20 6.45 2.85 -0.18
N ASP A 21 6.43 3.40 1.04
CA ASP A 21 6.94 2.71 2.24
C ASP A 21 6.16 1.43 2.53
N LEU A 22 4.82 1.46 2.42
CA LEU A 22 3.97 0.28 2.58
C LEU A 22 4.31 -0.81 1.55
N LYS A 23 4.53 -0.44 0.29
CA LYS A 23 4.95 -1.37 -0.76
C LYS A 23 6.29 -2.02 -0.44
N ASP A 24 7.26 -1.24 0.03
CA ASP A 24 8.58 -1.73 0.41
C ASP A 24 8.53 -2.68 1.61
N ILE A 25 7.68 -2.38 2.59
CA ILE A 25 7.44 -3.26 3.74
C ILE A 25 6.84 -4.59 3.26
N LEU A 26 5.82 -4.54 2.40
CA LEU A 26 5.16 -5.73 1.87
C LEU A 26 6.15 -6.62 1.08
N ASN A 27 6.97 -6.02 0.20
CA ASN A 27 8.01 -6.76 -0.53
C ASN A 27 8.99 -7.47 0.41
N LYS A 28 9.50 -6.76 1.44
CA LYS A 28 10.42 -7.34 2.43
C LYS A 28 9.78 -8.47 3.23
N LEU A 29 8.48 -8.39 3.49
CA LEU A 29 7.75 -9.43 4.21
C LEU A 29 7.56 -10.68 3.34
N ASN A 30 7.17 -10.51 2.09
CA ASN A 30 7.06 -11.61 1.13
C ASN A 30 8.42 -12.31 0.90
N GLU A 31 9.50 -11.54 0.71
CA GLU A 31 10.86 -12.10 0.60
C GLU A 31 11.25 -12.96 1.82
N LYS A 32 10.92 -12.51 3.03
CA LYS A 32 11.20 -13.28 4.25
C LYS A 32 10.45 -14.60 4.26
N LEU A 33 9.21 -14.63 3.77
CA LEU A 33 8.43 -15.86 3.67
C LEU A 33 8.92 -16.78 2.56
N ASP A 34 9.28 -16.25 1.40
CA ASP A 34 9.89 -17.03 0.32
C ASP A 34 11.21 -17.68 0.76
N LEU A 35 11.94 -17.06 1.68
CA LEU A 35 13.13 -17.65 2.30
C LEU A 35 12.81 -18.69 3.38
N LEU A 36 11.70 -18.52 4.09
CA LEU A 36 11.32 -19.35 5.23
C LEU A 36 10.58 -20.61 4.76
N TYR A 37 9.74 -20.50 3.74
CA TYR A 37 8.91 -21.57 3.19
C TYR A 37 9.74 -22.80 2.76
N PRO A 38 10.81 -22.71 1.95
CA PRO A 38 11.58 -23.89 1.51
C PRO A 38 12.34 -24.57 2.65
N ARG A 39 12.66 -23.82 3.71
CA ARG A 39 13.33 -24.33 4.91
C ARG A 39 12.34 -25.09 5.80
N VAL A 40 11.13 -24.56 5.93
CA VAL A 40 10.09 -25.10 6.80
C VAL A 40 9.30 -26.21 6.11
N GLU A 41 9.11 -26.18 4.79
CA GLU A 41 8.43 -27.21 4.00
C GLU A 41 8.96 -28.62 4.30
N LYS A 42 10.29 -28.80 4.26
CA LYS A 42 10.93 -30.09 4.57
C LYS A 42 10.68 -30.57 5.99
N VAL A 43 10.51 -29.66 6.94
CA VAL A 43 10.28 -29.96 8.36
C VAL A 43 8.78 -30.20 8.61
N VAL A 44 7.91 -29.44 7.95
CA VAL A 44 6.45 -29.59 8.02
C VAL A 44 6.00 -30.94 7.47
N LEU A 45 6.70 -31.48 6.46
CA LEU A 45 6.45 -32.84 5.98
C LEU A 45 6.72 -33.93 7.04
N THR A 46 7.49 -33.62 8.08
CA THR A 46 7.74 -34.52 9.22
C THR A 46 6.76 -34.30 10.38
N TRP A 47 5.95 -33.24 10.34
CA TRP A 47 4.97 -32.94 11.37
C TRP A 47 3.67 -33.71 11.12
N GLU A 48 3.19 -34.41 12.14
CA GLU A 48 1.91 -35.12 12.08
C GLU A 48 0.77 -34.27 12.65
N GLY A 49 -0.42 -34.42 12.06
CA GLY A 49 -1.69 -33.93 12.61
C GLY A 49 -1.73 -32.42 12.88
N GLU A 50 -1.88 -32.06 14.15
CA GLU A 50 -2.23 -30.72 14.62
C GLU A 50 -1.15 -29.67 14.34
N ALA A 51 0.13 -30.03 14.43
CA ALA A 51 1.22 -29.09 14.16
C ALA A 51 1.29 -28.67 12.68
N ARG A 52 0.99 -29.61 11.78
CA ARG A 52 0.90 -29.31 10.34
C ARG A 52 -0.30 -28.43 10.05
N GLN A 53 -1.46 -28.72 10.66
CA GLN A 53 -2.67 -27.94 10.47
C GLN A 53 -2.49 -26.49 10.96
N ALA A 54 -1.94 -26.30 12.16
CA ALA A 54 -1.68 -24.98 12.71
C ALA A 54 -0.72 -24.15 11.84
N PHE A 55 0.26 -24.78 11.21
CA PHE A 55 1.16 -24.10 10.28
C PHE A 55 0.43 -23.63 9.00
N VAL A 56 -0.41 -24.50 8.42
CA VAL A 56 -1.23 -24.13 7.24
C VAL A 56 -2.19 -23.00 7.58
N ASP A 57 -2.87 -23.08 8.73
CA ASP A 57 -3.80 -22.04 9.16
C ASP A 57 -3.10 -20.68 9.34
N GLU A 58 -1.85 -20.67 9.80
CA GLU A 58 -1.07 -19.44 9.94
C GLU A 58 -0.57 -18.90 8.60
N LEU A 59 -0.23 -19.78 7.64
CA LEU A 59 0.06 -19.37 6.26
C LEU A 59 -1.16 -18.75 5.58
N ASP A 60 -2.35 -19.31 5.77
CA ASP A 60 -3.58 -18.79 5.17
C ASP A 60 -3.92 -17.39 5.73
N LYS A 61 -3.79 -17.19 7.06
CA LYS A 61 -3.96 -15.86 7.67
C LYS A 61 -2.95 -14.86 7.15
N TRP A 62 -1.70 -15.30 6.96
CA TRP A 62 -0.67 -14.46 6.38
C TRP A 62 -1.07 -13.99 4.99
N ASP A 63 -1.44 -14.93 4.11
CA ASP A 63 -1.80 -14.64 2.73
C ASP A 63 -2.97 -13.65 2.64
N LEU A 64 -4.00 -13.84 3.46
CA LEU A 64 -5.11 -12.88 3.64
C LEU A 64 -4.62 -11.49 4.05
N SER A 65 -3.72 -11.41 5.04
CA SER A 65 -3.20 -10.12 5.52
C SER A 65 -2.37 -9.41 4.46
N ALA A 66 -1.62 -10.15 3.65
CA ALA A 66 -0.84 -9.61 2.54
C ALA A 66 -1.76 -9.06 1.43
N GLN A 67 -2.82 -9.80 1.09
CA GLN A 67 -3.83 -9.34 0.12
C GLN A 67 -4.53 -8.05 0.60
N ASP A 68 -4.90 -7.98 1.88
CA ASP A 68 -5.52 -6.78 2.46
C ASP A 68 -4.59 -5.56 2.39
N LEU A 69 -3.30 -5.75 2.66
CA LEU A 69 -2.27 -4.70 2.54
C LEU A 69 -2.10 -4.24 1.09
N GLU A 70 -2.07 -5.15 0.12
CA GLU A 70 -2.02 -4.82 -1.31
C GLU A 70 -3.27 -4.03 -1.75
N ALA A 71 -4.45 -4.44 -1.30
CA ALA A 71 -5.70 -3.74 -1.57
C ALA A 71 -5.69 -2.32 -0.99
N ALA A 72 -5.22 -2.14 0.25
CA ALA A 72 -5.07 -0.85 0.88
C ALA A 72 -4.07 0.05 0.12
N GLN A 73 -2.97 -0.51 -0.35
CA GLN A 73 -1.98 0.20 -1.16
C GLN A 73 -2.58 0.66 -2.50
N ALA A 74 -3.32 -0.21 -3.19
CA ALA A 74 -3.98 0.11 -4.46
C ALA A 74 -5.00 1.24 -4.28
N TRP A 75 -5.82 1.16 -3.23
CA TRP A 75 -6.77 2.21 -2.85
C TRP A 75 -6.07 3.54 -2.56
N LEU A 76 -4.98 3.55 -1.78
CA LEU A 76 -4.20 4.76 -1.51
C LEU A 76 -3.63 5.38 -2.79
N GLN A 77 -3.07 4.57 -3.69
CA GLN A 77 -2.56 5.05 -4.98
C GLN A 77 -3.67 5.70 -5.82
N GLU A 78 -4.84 5.10 -5.89
CA GLU A 78 -5.99 5.66 -6.59
C GLU A 78 -6.41 7.02 -6.01
N VAL A 79 -6.53 7.12 -4.69
CA VAL A 79 -6.89 8.37 -4.00
C VAL A 79 -5.86 9.47 -4.26
N VAL A 80 -4.57 9.16 -4.21
CA VAL A 80 -3.50 10.14 -4.47
C VAL A 80 -3.53 10.62 -5.92
N VAL A 81 -3.66 9.71 -6.89
CA VAL A 81 -3.70 10.06 -8.32
C VAL A 81 -4.94 10.89 -8.65
N ASN A 82 -6.12 10.43 -8.25
CA ASN A 82 -7.38 11.11 -8.53
C ASN A 82 -7.46 12.46 -7.79
N GLY A 83 -7.01 12.50 -6.54
CA GLY A 83 -6.97 13.73 -5.74
C GLY A 83 -6.06 14.80 -6.36
N HIS A 84 -4.85 14.41 -6.78
CA HIS A 84 -3.91 15.33 -7.41
C HIS A 84 -4.43 15.88 -8.74
N ILE A 85 -5.00 15.02 -9.60
CA ILE A 85 -5.57 15.43 -10.89
C ILE A 85 -6.75 16.40 -10.69
N ASN A 86 -7.68 16.07 -9.80
CA ASN A 86 -8.85 16.90 -9.55
C ASN A 86 -8.47 18.26 -8.96
N TYR A 87 -7.55 18.27 -8.00
CA TYR A 87 -7.06 19.50 -7.39
C TYR A 87 -6.31 20.38 -8.41
N ALA A 88 -5.41 19.81 -9.22
CA ALA A 88 -4.70 20.54 -10.26
C ALA A 88 -5.66 21.14 -11.30
N ALA A 89 -6.68 20.38 -11.72
CA ALA A 89 -7.70 20.86 -12.66
C ALA A 89 -8.54 22.00 -12.07
N ALA A 90 -8.95 21.90 -10.81
CA ALA A 90 -9.69 22.94 -10.11
C ALA A 90 -8.84 24.20 -9.93
N HIS A 91 -7.57 24.06 -9.51
CA HIS A 91 -6.64 25.17 -9.37
C HIS A 91 -6.39 25.89 -10.71
N GLN A 92 -6.17 25.14 -11.80
CA GLN A 92 -6.05 25.74 -13.14
C GLN A 92 -7.34 26.44 -13.59
N ALA A 93 -8.51 25.91 -13.25
CA ALA A 93 -9.79 26.56 -13.55
C ALA A 93 -9.94 27.89 -12.80
N VAL A 94 -9.52 27.95 -11.53
CA VAL A 94 -9.49 29.19 -10.74
C VAL A 94 -8.52 30.20 -11.35
N LEU A 95 -7.28 29.81 -11.68
CA LEU A 95 -6.32 30.72 -12.32
C LEU A 95 -6.84 31.28 -13.66
N ARG A 96 -7.49 30.44 -14.48
CA ARG A 96 -8.10 30.89 -15.73
C ARG A 96 -9.32 31.80 -15.51
N GLY A 97 -10.14 31.51 -14.52
CA GLY A 97 -11.33 32.32 -14.20
C GLY A 97 -11.00 33.73 -13.70
N TRP A 98 -9.84 33.90 -13.08
CA TRP A 98 -9.38 35.19 -12.54
C TRP A 98 -8.40 35.93 -13.47
N GLY A 99 -7.87 35.27 -14.50
CA GLY A 99 -7.02 35.85 -15.55
C GLY A 99 -7.75 36.28 -16.82
N ALA A 100 -9.08 36.17 -16.87
CA ALA A 100 -9.92 36.56 -18.00
C ALA A 100 -10.58 37.95 -17.84
N ALA A 101 -9.99 38.84 -17.04
CA ALA A 101 -10.37 40.25 -16.94
C ALA A 101 -9.24 41.16 -17.44
#